data_AF-A0A2T0KAR5-F1
#
_entry.id   AF-A0A2T0KAR5-F1
#
_cell.length_a   1.000
_cell.length_b   1.000
_cell.length_c   1.000
_cell.angle_alpha   90.00
_cell.angle_beta   90.00
_cell.angle_gamma   90.00
#
_symmetry.space_group_name_H-M   'P 1'
#
loop_
_entity.id
_entity.type
_entity.pdbx_description
1 polymer ?
#
loop_
_entity_poly.entity_id
_entity_poly.type
_entity_poly.pdbx_seq_one_letter_code
_entity_poly.pdbx_strand_id
1 'polypeptide(L)'
;MGVQELDSQAARTDTGVVLLSVDRETMRAEYRGRNVILPVDRGIGSHGIYLPRVPAWDDGEPIPAEDLAVIKDAVVEVLRHWGTDTEFITLGGA
;
A
#
# COMPACT_ATOMS: atom_id res chain seq x y z
N MET A 1 -0.44 5.75 -13.71
CA MET A 1 0.70 4.82 -13.54
C MET A 1 0.26 3.48 -14.10
N GLY A 2 1.10 2.69 -14.78
CA GLY A 2 0.65 1.37 -15.28
C GLY A 2 0.58 0.35 -14.16
N VAL A 3 -0.39 -0.56 -14.24
CA VAL A 3 -0.59 -1.70 -13.32
C VAL A 3 -0.58 -2.99 -14.14
N GLN A 4 0.27 -3.93 -13.75
CA GLN A 4 0.33 -5.28 -14.28
C GLN A 4 -0.12 -6.27 -13.20
N GLU A 5 -1.17 -7.03 -13.49
CA GLU A 5 -1.59 -8.13 -12.62
C GLU A 5 -0.57 -9.26 -12.65
N LEU A 6 -0.17 -9.73 -11.47
CA LEU A 6 0.71 -10.88 -11.29
C LEU A 6 -0.09 -12.14 -10.92
N ASP A 7 -1.13 -11.97 -10.10
CA ASP A 7 -2.09 -12.99 -9.65
C ASP A 7 -3.40 -12.30 -9.21
N SER A 8 -4.39 -13.10 -8.85
CA SER A 8 -5.71 -12.72 -8.35
C SER A 8 -5.70 -11.77 -7.14
N GLN A 9 -4.58 -11.70 -6.40
CA GLN A 9 -4.39 -10.81 -5.24
C GLN A 9 -3.01 -10.11 -5.25
N ALA A 10 -2.38 -10.01 -6.43
CA ALA A 10 -1.04 -9.45 -6.57
C ALA A 10 -0.91 -8.63 -7.85
N ALA A 11 -0.35 -7.42 -7.73
CA ALA A 11 -0.09 -6.56 -8.88
C ALA A 11 1.23 -5.81 -8.72
N ARG A 12 1.84 -5.47 -9.85
CA ARG A 12 3.06 -4.65 -9.93
C ARG A 12 2.76 -3.36 -10.67
N THR A 13 3.30 -2.25 -10.20
CA THR A 13 3.26 -0.98 -10.93
C THR A 13 4.55 -0.72 -11.69
N ASP A 14 4.53 0.18 -12.67
CA ASP A 14 5.72 0.56 -13.45
C ASP A 14 6.84 1.18 -12.59
N THR A 15 6.51 1.66 -11.40
CA THR A 15 7.50 2.17 -10.43
C THR A 15 8.30 1.07 -9.75
N GLY A 16 7.91 -0.19 -9.94
CA GLY A 16 8.52 -1.36 -9.33
C GLY A 16 7.90 -1.77 -7.99
N VAL A 17 6.91 -1.05 -7.49
CA VAL A 17 6.15 -1.47 -6.30
C VAL A 17 5.31 -2.70 -6.63
N VAL A 18 5.40 -3.71 -5.79
CA VAL A 18 4.54 -4.90 -5.85
C VAL A 18 3.60 -4.88 -4.65
N LEU A 19 2.29 -4.90 -4.91
CA LEU A 19 1.27 -5.01 -3.89
C LEU A 19 0.79 -6.47 -3.83
N LEU A 20 0.78 -7.03 -2.62
CA LEU A 20 0.40 -8.41 -2.34
C LEU A 20 -0.75 -8.45 -1.34
N SER A 21 -1.48 -9.56 -1.33
CA SER A 21 -2.60 -9.82 -0.42
C SER A 21 -3.70 -8.77 -0.57
N VAL A 22 -3.96 -8.33 -1.79
CA VAL A 22 -4.96 -7.29 -2.04
C VAL A 22 -6.36 -7.81 -1.67
N ASP A 23 -7.20 -6.92 -1.14
CA ASP A 23 -8.52 -7.23 -0.56
C ASP A 23 -8.47 -8.03 0.77
N ARG A 24 -7.30 -8.10 1.43
CA ARG A 24 -7.17 -8.62 2.81
C ARG A 24 -7.13 -7.50 3.83
N GLU A 25 -7.39 -7.84 5.09
CA GLU A 25 -7.25 -6.94 6.26
C GLU A 25 -5.81 -6.43 6.45
N THR A 26 -4.85 -7.11 5.82
CA THR A 26 -3.43 -6.73 5.82
C THR A 26 -2.89 -6.90 4.41
N MET A 27 -2.52 -5.79 3.76
CA MET A 27 -1.80 -5.79 2.51
C MET A 27 -0.30 -5.66 2.75
N ARG A 28 0.51 -6.03 1.75
CA ARG A 28 1.96 -5.87 1.80
C ARG A 28 2.45 -5.19 0.53
N ALA A 29 3.22 -4.12 0.69
CA ALA A 29 3.92 -3.49 -0.41
C ALA A 29 5.40 -3.85 -0.35
N GLU A 30 5.93 -4.36 -1.46
CA GLU A 30 7.36 -4.54 -1.68
C GLU A 30 7.88 -3.41 -2.57
N TYR A 31 8.98 -2.77 -2.16
CA TYR A 31 9.67 -1.76 -2.95
C TYR A 31 11.17 -1.83 -2.70
N ARG A 32 11.97 -1.86 -3.77
CA ARG A 32 13.45 -1.96 -3.72
C ARG A 32 13.98 -3.10 -2.82
N GLY A 33 13.27 -4.23 -2.80
CA GLY A 33 13.63 -5.39 -1.98
C GLY A 33 13.28 -5.27 -0.50
N ARG A 34 12.61 -4.19 -0.09
CA ARG A 34 12.10 -3.98 1.27
C ARG A 34 10.59 -4.11 1.28
N ASN A 35 10.04 -4.40 2.46
CA ASN A 35 8.63 -4.68 2.62
C ASN A 35 8.03 -3.80 3.71
N VAL A 36 6.78 -3.39 3.50
CA VAL A 36 5.96 -2.71 4.49
C VAL A 36 4.60 -3.37 4.55
N ILE A 37 4.16 -3.66 5.77
CA ILE A 37 2.82 -4.11 6.08
C ILE A 37 1.86 -2.91 6.14
N LEU A 38 0.75 -3.01 5.44
CA LEU A 38 -0.29 -1.99 5.34
C LEU A 38 -1.60 -2.54 5.92
N PRO A 39 -1.93 -2.20 7.19
CA PRO A 39 -3.22 -2.56 7.77
C PRO A 39 -4.36 -1.86 7.01
N VAL A 40 -5.43 -2.61 6.72
CA VAL A 40 -6.55 -2.17 5.90
C VAL A 40 -7.87 -2.32 6.64
N ASP A 41 -8.63 -1.24 6.72
CA ASP A 41 -10.06 -1.25 7.04
C ASP A 41 -10.88 -1.37 5.75
N ARG A 42 -11.74 -2.39 5.68
CA ARG A 42 -12.58 -2.66 4.51
C ARG A 42 -13.94 -1.98 4.69
N GLY A 43 -14.11 -0.84 4.04
CA GLY A 43 -15.39 -0.15 3.93
C GLY A 43 -16.24 -0.64 2.75
N ILE A 44 -17.46 -0.11 2.62
CA ILE A 44 -18.31 -0.36 1.45
C ILE A 44 -17.79 0.51 0.29
N GLY A 45 -17.04 -0.09 -0.63
CA GLY A 45 -16.53 0.58 -1.83
C GLY A 45 -15.21 1.35 -1.66
N SER A 46 -14.65 1.38 -0.45
CA SER A 46 -13.38 2.03 -0.17
C SER A 46 -12.54 1.27 0.85
N HIS A 47 -11.23 1.28 0.68
CA HIS A 47 -10.25 0.75 1.63
C HIS A 47 -9.57 1.89 2.40
N GLY A 48 -9.65 1.85 3.73
CA GLY A 48 -8.89 2.74 4.62
C GLY A 48 -7.55 2.09 4.98
N ILE A 49 -6.43 2.73 4.67
CA ILE A 49 -5.09 2.20 4.94
C ILE A 49 -4.47 2.97 6.10
N TYR A 50 -4.18 2.26 7.19
CA TYR A 50 -3.58 2.88 8.37
C TYR A 50 -2.07 2.95 8.24
N LEU A 51 -1.54 4.15 8.44
CA LEU A 51 -0.10 4.39 8.52
C LEU A 51 0.23 4.94 9.91
N PRO A 52 1.24 4.40 10.62
CA PRO A 52 1.73 5.04 11.82
C PRO A 52 2.35 6.40 11.48
N ARG A 53 2.49 7.29 12.47
CA ARG A 53 3.11 8.62 12.29
C ARG A 53 4.50 8.55 11.63
N VAL A 54 5.26 7.50 11.93
CA VAL A 54 6.55 7.21 11.29
C VAL A 54 6.45 5.82 10.66
N PRO A 55 6.04 5.72 9.38
CA PRO A 55 6.04 4.46 8.66
C PRO A 55 7.45 3.88 8.60
N ALA A 56 7.56 2.60 8.86
CA ALA A 56 8.81 1.86 8.85
C ALA A 56 8.68 0.61 7.99
N TRP A 57 9.79 0.16 7.45
CA TRP A 57 9.90 -1.14 6.81
C TRP A 57 9.80 -2.26 7.85
N ASP A 58 9.65 -3.51 7.41
CA ASP A 58 9.57 -4.69 8.27
C ASP A 58 10.82 -4.91 9.14
N ASP A 59 11.97 -4.36 8.75
CA ASP A 59 13.21 -4.37 9.54
C ASP A 59 13.28 -3.24 10.60
N GLY A 60 12.26 -2.39 10.65
CA GLY A 60 12.12 -1.30 11.62
C GLY A 60 12.74 0.03 11.19
N GLU A 61 13.44 0.14 10.06
CA GLU A 61 13.94 1.44 9.63
C GLU A 61 12.81 2.32 9.07
N PRO A 62 12.82 3.64 9.36
CA PRO A 62 11.86 4.57 8.78
C PRO A 62 11.89 4.57 7.25
N ILE A 63 10.70 4.65 6.65
CA ILE A 63 10.56 4.80 5.20
C ILE A 63 10.83 6.26 4.83
N PRO A 64 11.78 6.55 3.91
CA PRO A 64 11.97 7.88 3.37
C PRO A 64 10.68 8.45 2.76
N ALA A 65 10.44 9.75 2.91
CA ALA A 65 9.19 10.37 2.45
C ALA A 65 8.97 10.19 0.93
N GLU A 66 10.05 10.20 0.14
CA GLU A 66 10.01 9.95 -1.30
C GLU A 66 9.55 8.53 -1.64
N ASP A 67 10.11 7.52 -0.95
CA ASP A 67 9.75 6.12 -1.15
C ASP A 67 8.32 5.85 -0.67
N LEU A 68 7.92 6.46 0.45
CA LEU A 68 6.56 6.37 0.97
C LEU A 68 5.55 6.97 -0.02
N ALA A 69 5.86 8.10 -0.66
CA ALA A 69 4.99 8.70 -1.66
C ALA A 69 4.77 7.75 -2.85
N VAL A 70 5.84 7.12 -3.34
CA VAL A 70 5.77 6.13 -4.42
C VAL A 70 4.91 4.92 -4.04
N ILE A 71 5.07 4.41 -2.82
CA ILE A 71 4.26 3.29 -2.31
C ILE A 71 2.79 3.68 -2.23
N LYS A 72 2.48 4.88 -1.70
CA LYS A 72 1.10 5.37 -1.59
C LYS A 72 0.44 5.51 -2.94
N ASP A 73 1.12 6.12 -3.91
CA ASP A 73 0.60 6.27 -5.27
C ASP A 73 0.37 4.92 -5.94
N ALA A 74 1.30 3.98 -5.77
CA ALA A 74 1.15 2.62 -6.29
C ALA A 74 -0.04 1.88 -5.69
N VAL A 75 -0.25 2.00 -4.38
CA VAL A 75 -1.38 1.37 -3.69
C VAL A 75 -2.72 1.92 -4.18
N VAL A 76 -2.83 3.25 -4.31
CA VAL A 76 -4.03 3.90 -4.87
C VAL A 76 -4.30 3.42 -6.28
N GLU A 77 -3.27 3.36 -7.13
CA GLU A 77 -3.46 2.96 -8.52
C GLU A 77 -3.87 1.48 -8.64
N VAL A 78 -3.25 0.59 -7.86
CA VAL A 78 -3.60 -0.85 -7.87
C VAL A 78 -5.02 -1.07 -7.37
N LEU A 79 -5.44 -0.42 -6.29
CA LEU A 79 -6.80 -0.57 -5.77
C LEU A 79 -7.84 0.04 -6.72
N ARG A 80 -7.53 1.19 -7.33
CA ARG A 80 -8.36 1.81 -8.36
C ARG A 80 -8.51 0.91 -9.60
N HIS A 81 -7.45 0.23 -10.02
CA HIS A 81 -7.48 -0.73 -11.13
C HIS A 81 -8.51 -1.84 -10.89
N TRP A 82 -8.66 -2.30 -9.65
CA TRP A 82 -9.70 -3.25 -9.24
C TRP A 82 -11.00 -2.60 -8.75
N GLY A 83 -11.21 -1.32 -9.05
CA GLY A 83 -12.47 -0.63 -8.80
C GLY A 83 -12.74 -0.28 -7.34
N THR A 84 -11.69 -0.20 -6.49
CA THR A 84 -11.83 0.23 -5.10
C THR A 84 -11.13 1.56 -4.84
N ASP A 85 -11.83 2.49 -4.20
CA ASP A 85 -11.23 3.74 -3.74
C ASP A 85 -10.35 3.51 -2.50
N THR A 86 -9.39 4.41 -2.26
CA THR A 86 -8.41 4.28 -1.18
C THR A 86 -8.22 5.58 -0.42
N GLU A 87 -8.20 5.50 0.91
CA GLU A 87 -7.87 6.61 1.79
C GLU A 87 -6.72 6.22 2.74
N PHE A 88 -5.78 7.13 3.00
CA PHE A 88 -4.73 6.90 3.98
C PHE A 88 -5.02 7.61 5.30
N ILE A 89 -5.06 6.85 6.38
CA ILE A 89 -5.35 7.35 7.73
C ILE A 89 -4.05 7.30 8.53
N THR A 90 -3.56 8.47 8.96
CA THR A 90 -2.37 8.53 9.83
C THR A 90 -2.78 8.37 11.29
N LEU A 91 -2.24 7.36 11.97
CA LEU A 91 -2.45 7.15 13.40
C LEU A 91 -1.50 8.06 14.18
N GLY A 92 -2.04 9.14 14.74
CA GLY A 92 -1.36 10.07 15.63
C GLY A 92 -2.30 10.52 16.74
N GLY A 93 -1.96 10.20 17.99
CA GLY A 93 -2.72 10.57 19.19
C GLY A 93 -2.76 12.08 19.44
N ALA A 94 -3.73 12.47 20.28
CA ALA A 94 -4.04 13.83 20.74
C ALA A 94 -2.84 14.69 21.14
#